data_AF-A0A351MIQ7-F1
#
_entry.id   AF-A0A351MIQ7-F1
#
_cell.length_a   1.000
_cell.length_b   1.000
_cell.length_c   1.000
_cell.angle_alpha   90.00
_cell.angle_beta   90.00
_cell.angle_gamma   90.00
#
_symmetry.space_group_name_H-M   'P 1'
#
loop_
_entity.id
_entity.type
_entity.pdbx_description
1 polymer ?
#
loop_
_entity_poly.entity_id
_entity_poly.type
_entity_poly.pdbx_seq_one_letter_code
_entity_poly.pdbx_strand_id
1 'polypeptide(L)'
;AADFLQWILGQPVSVMAEIDNVLTNVAPDDTGVAIYRWADGCMGTLMNASVTHAAENTTEVYGDRGVIIQNHDDAPSTSFKPADAVGLKLWTTATGQFENVPVELPAGHGARIAGVARPAVDWFLGKRDPITTLAEARGSAEMIIAAYESAASGRRVSLPLG
;
A
#
# COMPACT_ATOMS: atom_id res chain seq x y z
N ALA A 1 0.26 -0.50 -3.66
CA ALA A 1 0.27 -0.91 -2.23
C ALA A 1 1.54 -1.69 -1.85
N ALA A 2 1.87 -2.81 -2.52
CA ALA A 2 3.08 -3.59 -2.17
C ALA A 2 4.37 -2.77 -2.23
N ASP A 3 4.55 -1.98 -3.29
CA ASP A 3 5.67 -1.06 -3.43
C ASP A 3 5.79 -0.05 -2.28
N PHE A 4 4.65 0.47 -1.79
CA PHE A 4 4.63 1.40 -0.66
C PHE A 4 5.05 0.72 0.65
N LEU A 5 4.60 -0.52 0.90
CA LEU A 5 5.05 -1.30 2.04
C LEU A 5 6.55 -1.64 1.95
N GLN A 6 7.03 -2.02 0.77
CA GLN A 6 8.44 -2.26 0.50
C GLN A 6 9.29 -1.01 0.76
N TRP A 7 8.79 0.16 0.37
CA TRP A 7 9.47 1.44 0.58
C TRP A 7 9.59 1.81 2.07
N ILE A 8 8.54 1.57 2.86
CA ILE A 8 8.52 1.93 4.29
C ILE A 8 9.25 0.90 5.15
N LEU A 9 9.02 -0.38 4.91
CA LEU A 9 9.43 -1.48 5.81
C LEU A 9 10.53 -2.37 5.23
N GLY A 10 10.91 -2.17 3.97
CA GLY A 10 11.80 -3.08 3.25
C GLY A 10 11.13 -4.42 2.96
N GLN A 11 11.94 -5.42 2.62
CA GLN A 11 11.44 -6.73 2.21
C GLN A 11 10.92 -7.55 3.40
N PRO A 12 9.66 -8.05 3.35
CA PRO A 12 9.17 -9.01 4.34
C PRO A 12 9.88 -10.36 4.21
N VAL A 13 9.81 -11.17 5.27
CA VAL A 13 10.38 -12.52 5.33
C VAL A 13 9.39 -13.62 4.96
N SER A 14 8.08 -13.35 5.02
CA SER A 14 7.06 -14.29 4.56
C SER A 14 5.70 -13.63 4.31
N VAL A 15 4.84 -14.33 3.58
CA VAL A 15 3.44 -13.96 3.31
C VAL A 15 2.50 -15.15 3.44
N MET A 16 1.28 -14.90 3.92
CA MET A 16 0.11 -15.75 3.70
C MET A 16 -0.98 -14.95 2.99
N ALA A 17 -1.67 -15.51 2.00
CA ALA A 17 -2.69 -14.77 1.26
C ALA A 17 -3.91 -15.62 0.88
N GLU A 18 -5.03 -14.93 0.69
CA GLU A 18 -6.28 -15.42 0.09
C GLU A 18 -6.60 -14.50 -1.08
N ILE A 19 -6.84 -15.05 -2.27
CA ILE A 19 -7.10 -14.31 -3.51
C ILE A 19 -8.15 -15.08 -4.31
N ASP A 20 -9.23 -14.40 -4.70
CA ASP A 20 -10.34 -15.03 -5.40
C ASP A 20 -11.16 -14.02 -6.24
N ASN A 21 -12.07 -14.56 -7.04
CA ASN A 21 -13.19 -13.88 -7.65
C ASN A 21 -14.39 -13.87 -6.69
N VAL A 22 -14.53 -12.82 -5.87
CA VAL A 22 -15.57 -12.74 -4.84
C VAL A 22 -16.92 -12.30 -5.42
N LEU A 23 -16.94 -11.34 -6.36
CA LEU A 23 -18.18 -10.79 -6.91
C LEU A 23 -18.28 -10.89 -8.43
N THR A 24 -17.16 -10.96 -9.14
CA THR A 24 -17.08 -10.90 -10.60
C THR A 24 -16.14 -11.97 -11.15
N ASN A 25 -16.27 -12.31 -12.42
CA ASN A 25 -15.42 -13.29 -13.12
C ASN A 25 -14.76 -12.71 -14.39
N VAL A 26 -14.60 -11.39 -14.46
CA VAL A 26 -14.13 -10.67 -15.66
C VAL A 26 -12.60 -10.58 -15.76
N ALA A 27 -11.90 -10.86 -14.66
CA ALA A 27 -10.45 -10.87 -14.53
C ALA A 27 -10.01 -12.11 -13.71
N PRO A 28 -8.71 -12.46 -13.68
CA PRO A 28 -8.23 -13.64 -12.95
C PRO A 28 -8.57 -13.68 -11.46
N ASP A 29 -8.75 -12.51 -10.85
CA ASP A 29 -9.22 -12.31 -9.48
C ASP A 29 -9.85 -10.90 -9.39
N ASP A 30 -10.63 -10.64 -8.35
CA ASP A 30 -11.17 -9.30 -8.08
C ASP A 30 -10.94 -8.81 -6.65
N THR A 31 -10.51 -9.71 -5.75
CA THR A 31 -10.32 -9.44 -4.33
C THR A 31 -9.18 -10.32 -3.79
N GLY A 32 -8.27 -9.70 -3.05
CA GLY A 32 -7.18 -10.40 -2.38
C GLY A 32 -6.76 -9.73 -1.09
N VAL A 33 -6.37 -10.54 -0.12
CA VAL A 33 -5.80 -10.10 1.16
C VAL A 33 -4.54 -10.90 1.45
N ALA A 34 -3.44 -10.20 1.72
CA ALA A 34 -2.16 -10.80 2.05
C ALA A 34 -1.66 -10.28 3.41
N ILE A 35 -1.18 -11.18 4.25
CA ILE A 35 -0.57 -10.92 5.56
C ILE A 35 0.94 -11.16 5.45
N TYR A 36 1.70 -10.07 5.49
CA TYR A 36 3.16 -10.07 5.47
C TYR A 36 3.76 -10.04 6.88
N ARG A 37 4.95 -10.64 7.03
CA ARG A 37 5.75 -10.60 8.26
C ARG A 37 7.14 -10.07 7.94
N TRP A 38 7.68 -9.19 8.79
CA TRP A 38 9.07 -8.72 8.73
C TRP A 38 9.93 -9.34 9.82
N ALA A 39 11.26 -9.26 9.65
CA ALA A 39 12.23 -9.89 10.53
C ALA A 39 12.20 -9.36 11.98
N ASP A 40 11.80 -8.10 12.15
CA ASP A 40 11.65 -7.43 13.46
C ASP A 40 10.34 -7.78 14.17
N GLY A 41 9.49 -8.60 13.56
CA GLY A 41 8.19 -9.00 14.10
C GLY A 41 7.02 -8.13 13.67
N CYS A 42 7.26 -7.07 12.89
CA CYS A 42 6.20 -6.27 12.27
C CYS A 42 5.28 -7.16 11.40
N MET A 43 4.00 -6.78 11.36
CA MET A 43 2.97 -7.42 10.54
C MET A 43 2.26 -6.37 9.74
N GLY A 44 1.92 -6.69 8.50
CA GLY A 44 1.23 -5.79 7.60
C GLY A 44 0.22 -6.56 6.76
N THR A 45 -0.94 -5.95 6.57
CA THR A 45 -1.97 -6.48 5.69
C THR A 45 -2.01 -5.63 4.44
N LEU A 46 -2.01 -6.29 3.28
CA LEU A 46 -2.30 -5.67 1.99
C LEU A 46 -3.63 -6.24 1.51
N MET A 47 -4.63 -5.38 1.42
CA MET A 47 -5.90 -5.68 0.77
C MET A 47 -5.96 -4.96 -0.57
N ASN A 48 -6.41 -5.67 -1.59
CA ASN A 48 -6.78 -5.08 -2.87
C ASN A 48 -8.12 -5.67 -3.32
N ALA A 49 -9.05 -4.83 -3.72
CA ALA A 49 -10.35 -5.28 -4.22
C ALA A 49 -10.86 -4.32 -5.30
N SER A 50 -11.00 -4.81 -6.53
CA SER A 50 -11.53 -4.04 -7.66
C SER A 50 -13.04 -3.86 -7.60
N VAL A 51 -13.71 -4.56 -6.69
CA VAL A 51 -15.16 -4.54 -6.47
C VAL A 51 -15.59 -3.71 -5.26
N THR A 52 -14.64 -3.08 -4.56
CA THR A 52 -14.93 -2.14 -3.48
C THR A 52 -15.44 -0.82 -4.07
N HIS A 53 -16.69 -0.46 -3.74
CA HIS A 53 -17.30 0.78 -4.23
C HIS A 53 -16.74 2.04 -3.58
N ALA A 54 -16.43 1.98 -2.28
CA ALA A 54 -15.97 3.14 -1.53
C ALA A 54 -15.14 2.72 -0.31
N ALA A 55 -14.12 3.52 0.02
CA ALA A 55 -13.39 3.48 1.28
C ALA A 55 -12.93 4.90 1.65
N GLU A 56 -12.67 5.14 2.94
CA GLU A 56 -12.03 6.37 3.40
C GLU A 56 -10.56 6.11 3.75
N ASN A 57 -10.30 5.13 4.61
CA ASN A 57 -8.98 4.70 5.03
C ASN A 57 -8.27 3.92 3.92
N THR A 58 -7.00 4.25 3.73
CA THR A 58 -6.16 3.62 2.70
C THR A 58 -4.88 3.04 3.26
N THR A 59 -4.37 3.63 4.35
CA THR A 59 -3.22 3.11 5.10
C THR A 59 -3.43 3.37 6.58
N GLU A 60 -3.08 2.38 7.39
CA GLU A 60 -3.09 2.48 8.84
C GLU A 60 -1.77 1.94 9.40
N VAL A 61 -1.21 2.66 10.37
CA VAL A 61 0.02 2.27 11.06
C VAL A 61 -0.26 2.27 12.55
N TYR A 62 -0.04 1.12 13.18
CA TYR A 62 -0.28 0.89 14.60
C TYR A 62 1.05 0.66 15.32
N GLY A 63 1.41 1.56 16.22
CA GLY A 63 2.62 1.47 17.04
C GLY A 63 2.30 1.43 18.53
N ASP A 64 3.34 1.24 19.34
CA ASP A 64 3.26 1.22 20.80
C ASP A 64 2.89 2.58 21.43
N ARG A 65 3.17 3.68 20.73
CA ARG A 65 2.95 5.05 21.20
C ARG A 65 1.91 5.84 20.41
N GLY A 66 1.36 5.26 19.35
CA GLY A 66 0.41 5.99 18.52
C GLY A 66 -0.11 5.22 17.32
N VAL A 67 -1.08 5.84 16.65
CA VAL A 67 -1.74 5.33 15.45
C VAL A 67 -1.80 6.46 14.43
N ILE A 68 -1.45 6.14 13.17
CA ILE A 68 -1.63 7.04 12.03
C ILE A 68 -2.62 6.39 11.07
N ILE A 69 -3.63 7.14 10.64
CA ILE A 69 -4.59 6.72 9.63
C ILE A 69 -4.56 7.73 8.49
N GLN A 70 -4.17 7.26 7.32
CA GLN A 70 -4.19 8.02 6.08
C GLN A 70 -5.45 7.68 5.30
N ASN A 71 -6.21 8.73 4.98
CA ASN A 71 -7.44 8.62 4.21
C ASN A 71 -7.30 9.24 2.83
N HIS A 72 -8.15 8.78 1.91
CA HIS A 72 -8.31 9.34 0.57
C HIS A 72 -7.04 9.31 -0.31
N ASP A 73 -6.24 8.24 -0.19
CA ASP A 73 -4.99 8.09 -0.92
C ASP A 73 -5.03 7.24 -2.20
N ASP A 74 -6.14 6.58 -2.50
CA ASP A 74 -6.33 5.84 -3.76
C ASP A 74 -7.30 6.55 -4.72
N ALA A 75 -7.36 6.12 -5.97
CA ALA A 75 -8.40 6.60 -6.89
C ALA A 75 -9.70 5.76 -6.79
N PRO A 76 -9.66 4.42 -6.93
CA PRO A 76 -10.87 3.62 -7.14
C PRO A 76 -11.90 3.71 -6.01
N SER A 77 -11.44 3.65 -4.75
CA SER A 77 -12.31 3.62 -3.57
C SER A 77 -12.53 5.00 -2.97
N THR A 78 -11.62 5.96 -3.17
CA THR A 78 -11.68 7.25 -2.47
C THR A 78 -12.04 8.47 -3.34
N SER A 79 -12.47 8.23 -4.59
CA SER A 79 -12.93 9.29 -5.53
C SER A 79 -14.08 10.16 -5.00
N PHE A 80 -14.82 9.70 -3.99
CA PHE A 80 -16.04 10.32 -3.47
C PHE A 80 -15.83 11.11 -2.16
N LYS A 81 -14.64 11.70 -1.96
CA LYS A 81 -14.30 12.42 -0.72
C LYS A 81 -15.22 13.65 -0.46
N PRO A 82 -15.66 13.87 0.79
CA PRO A 82 -16.43 15.07 1.15
C PRO A 82 -15.57 16.34 1.13
N ALA A 83 -16.20 17.52 1.17
CA ALA A 83 -15.50 18.81 1.10
C ALA A 83 -14.58 19.07 2.29
N ASP A 84 -14.92 18.51 3.46
CA ASP A 84 -14.17 18.57 4.71
C ASP A 84 -13.35 17.28 4.98
N ALA A 85 -13.03 16.53 3.92
CA ALA A 85 -12.25 15.30 4.02
C ALA A 85 -10.93 15.51 4.77
N VAL A 86 -10.70 14.67 5.78
CA VAL A 86 -9.48 14.65 6.58
C VAL A 86 -8.50 13.67 5.96
N GLY A 87 -7.36 14.14 5.47
CA GLY A 87 -6.37 13.28 4.84
C GLY A 87 -5.52 12.45 5.81
N LEU A 88 -5.30 12.93 7.03
CA LEU A 88 -4.47 12.24 8.01
C LEU A 88 -5.01 12.44 9.43
N LYS A 89 -5.17 11.34 10.16
CA LYS A 89 -5.52 11.33 11.59
C LYS A 89 -4.36 10.74 12.40
N LEU A 90 -4.09 11.35 13.55
CA LEU A 90 -3.05 10.91 14.48
C LEU A 90 -3.67 10.70 15.86
N TRP A 91 -3.41 9.54 16.47
CA TRP A 91 -3.68 9.29 17.89
C TRP A 91 -2.36 8.99 18.59
N THR A 92 -2.19 9.46 19.82
CA THR A 92 -1.01 9.15 20.65
C THR A 92 -1.41 8.77 22.06
N THR A 93 -0.54 8.02 22.74
CA THR A 93 -0.74 7.70 24.17
C THR A 93 -0.71 8.93 25.07
N ALA A 94 -0.12 10.05 24.63
CA ALA A 94 -0.05 11.29 25.38
C ALA A 94 -1.36 12.10 25.31
N THR A 95 -2.02 12.10 24.14
CA THR A 95 -3.25 12.87 23.91
C THR A 95 -4.51 12.05 24.20
N GLY A 96 -4.46 10.72 24.00
CA GLY A 96 -5.59 9.82 24.24
C GLY A 96 -6.77 10.00 23.28
N GLN A 97 -6.63 10.83 22.25
CA GLN A 97 -7.68 11.12 21.27
C GLN A 97 -7.08 11.32 19.87
N PHE A 98 -7.91 11.09 18.84
CA PHE A 98 -7.52 11.36 17.46
C PHE A 98 -7.57 12.86 17.18
N GLU A 99 -6.55 13.32 16.48
CA GLU A 99 -6.41 14.68 15.99
C GLU A 99 -6.25 14.67 14.46
N ASN A 100 -6.85 15.66 13.80
CA ASN A 100 -6.69 15.84 12.36
C ASN A 100 -5.37 16.55 12.10
N VAL A 101 -4.47 15.90 11.37
CA VAL A 101 -3.21 16.52 10.96
C VAL A 101 -3.48 17.30 9.67
N PRO A 102 -3.09 18.58 9.56
CA PRO A 102 -3.37 19.41 8.40
C PRO A 102 -2.45 19.03 7.22
N VAL A 103 -2.68 17.85 6.65
CA VAL A 103 -2.05 17.38 5.41
C VAL A 103 -3.01 17.65 4.27
N GLU A 104 -2.54 18.39 3.26
CA GLU A 104 -3.31 18.67 2.07
C GLU A 104 -3.57 17.38 1.28
N LEU A 105 -4.85 17.15 0.96
CA LEU A 105 -5.23 16.08 0.05
C LEU A 105 -4.92 16.52 -1.38
N PRO A 106 -4.20 15.70 -2.17
CA PRO A 106 -4.01 15.97 -3.59
C PRO A 106 -5.34 16.19 -4.31
N ALA A 107 -5.35 17.09 -5.29
CA ALA A 107 -6.55 17.38 -6.09
C ALA A 107 -7.18 16.09 -6.66
N GLY A 108 -6.34 15.13 -7.06
CA GLY A 108 -6.75 13.78 -7.38
C GLY A 108 -5.55 12.90 -7.74
N HIS A 109 -5.82 11.64 -8.07
CA HIS A 109 -4.77 10.66 -8.39
C HIS A 109 -3.92 11.05 -9.62
N GLY A 110 -4.51 11.76 -10.60
CA GLY A 110 -3.76 12.29 -11.74
C GLY A 110 -2.64 13.26 -11.35
N ALA A 111 -2.82 14.05 -10.29
CA ALA A 111 -1.76 14.93 -9.77
C ALA A 111 -0.59 14.12 -9.20
N ARG A 112 -0.87 12.99 -8.53
CA ARG A 112 0.16 12.06 -8.03
C ARG A 112 0.94 11.44 -9.19
N ILE A 113 0.24 10.92 -10.21
CA ILE A 113 0.86 10.31 -11.41
C ILE A 113 1.74 11.32 -12.15
N ALA A 114 1.27 12.56 -12.32
CA ALA A 114 2.05 13.62 -12.98
C ALA A 114 3.38 13.89 -12.26
N GLY A 115 3.43 13.69 -10.94
CA GLY A 115 4.64 13.80 -10.13
C GLY A 115 5.72 12.77 -10.45
N VAL A 116 5.40 11.68 -11.14
CA VAL A 116 6.36 10.62 -11.51
C VAL A 116 7.11 10.93 -12.81
N ALA A 117 6.46 11.63 -13.74
CA ALA A 117 6.99 11.84 -15.09
C ALA A 117 8.27 12.70 -15.09
N ARG A 118 8.30 13.79 -14.32
CA ARG A 118 9.48 14.68 -14.28
C ARG A 118 10.70 13.99 -13.66
N PRO A 119 10.62 13.31 -12.51
CA PRO A 119 11.74 12.51 -11.98
C PRO A 119 12.31 11.50 -12.97
N ALA A 120 11.45 10.79 -13.72
CA ALA A 120 11.91 9.86 -14.74
C ALA A 120 12.71 10.57 -15.86
N VAL A 121 12.22 11.69 -16.37
CA VAL A 121 12.92 12.50 -17.38
C VAL A 121 14.27 13.00 -16.85
N ASP A 122 14.32 13.52 -15.63
CA ASP A 122 15.55 14.05 -15.05
C ASP A 122 16.59 12.94 -14.81
N TRP A 123 16.16 11.73 -14.48
CA TRP A 123 17.04 10.56 -14.41
C TRP A 123 17.63 10.20 -15.78
N PHE A 124 16.81 10.11 -16.83
CA PHE A 124 17.30 9.85 -18.20
C PHE A 124 18.29 10.90 -18.71
N LEU A 125 18.16 12.15 -18.24
CA LEU A 125 19.07 13.25 -18.57
C LEU A 125 20.31 13.31 -17.66
N GLY A 126 20.49 12.37 -16.74
CA GLY A 126 21.62 12.35 -15.80
C GLY A 126 21.59 13.46 -14.75
N LYS A 127 20.43 14.08 -14.50
CA LYS A 127 20.25 15.17 -13.52
C LYS A 127 19.94 14.68 -12.12
N ARG A 128 19.58 13.40 -11.96
CA ARG A 128 19.30 12.75 -10.68
C ARG A 128 19.47 11.24 -10.77
N ASP A 129 19.49 10.60 -9.61
CA ASP A 129 19.34 9.15 -9.44
C ASP A 129 17.88 8.71 -9.64
N PRO A 130 17.62 7.42 -9.98
CA PRO A 130 16.26 6.92 -10.13
C PRO A 130 15.48 7.04 -8.81
N ILE A 131 14.16 7.26 -8.90
CA ILE A 131 13.27 7.28 -7.72
C ILE A 131 13.01 5.89 -7.15
N THR A 132 13.26 4.85 -7.93
CA THR A 132 13.09 3.45 -7.56
C THR A 132 14.19 2.65 -8.25
N THR A 133 14.96 1.91 -7.47
CA THR A 133 16.03 1.03 -7.97
C THR A 133 15.45 -0.29 -8.49
N LEU A 134 16.24 -1.03 -9.28
CA LEU A 134 15.85 -2.37 -9.73
C LEU A 134 15.60 -3.32 -8.55
N ALA A 135 16.37 -3.21 -7.47
CA ALA A 135 16.21 -4.05 -6.29
C ALA A 135 14.86 -3.79 -5.59
N GLU A 136 14.47 -2.52 -5.43
CA GLU A 136 13.18 -2.14 -4.85
C GLU A 136 12.00 -2.60 -5.72
N ALA A 137 12.11 -2.39 -7.04
CA ALA A 137 11.10 -2.84 -7.99
C ALA A 137 10.97 -4.38 -8.03
N ARG A 138 12.08 -5.12 -7.90
CA ARG A 138 12.04 -6.59 -7.78
C ARG A 138 11.37 -6.99 -6.48
N GLY A 139 11.70 -6.35 -5.36
CA GLY A 139 11.13 -6.66 -4.06
C GLY A 139 9.60 -6.51 -4.03
N SER A 140 9.08 -5.41 -4.60
CA SER A 140 7.63 -5.20 -4.65
C SER A 140 6.91 -6.17 -5.59
N ALA A 141 7.53 -6.57 -6.70
CA ALA A 141 7.01 -7.61 -7.59
C ALA A 141 7.01 -9.00 -6.92
N GLU A 142 8.08 -9.37 -6.22
CA GLU A 142 8.18 -10.64 -5.48
C GLU A 142 7.12 -10.76 -4.40
N MET A 143 6.81 -9.68 -3.69
CA MET A 143 5.72 -9.67 -2.70
C MET A 143 4.39 -10.13 -3.33
N ILE A 144 4.04 -9.59 -4.50
CA ILE A 144 2.82 -9.95 -5.22
C ILE A 144 2.86 -11.41 -5.69
N ILE A 145 3.96 -11.83 -6.32
CA ILE A 145 4.12 -13.22 -6.81
C ILE A 145 4.01 -14.21 -5.65
N ALA A 146 4.63 -13.92 -4.51
CA ALA A 146 4.58 -14.78 -3.33
C ALA A 146 3.18 -14.84 -2.71
N ALA A 147 2.41 -13.74 -2.78
CA ALA A 147 1.01 -13.75 -2.36
C ALA A 147 0.17 -14.67 -3.26
N TYR A 148 0.34 -14.64 -4.58
CA TYR A 148 -0.32 -15.59 -5.48
C TYR A 148 0.13 -17.04 -5.24
N GLU A 149 1.42 -17.31 -5.03
CA GLU A 149 1.90 -18.64 -4.67
C GLU A 149 1.30 -19.13 -3.34
N SER A 150 1.16 -18.23 -2.37
CA SER A 150 0.55 -18.54 -1.08
C SER A 150 -0.92 -18.92 -1.22
N ALA A 151 -1.70 -18.12 -1.94
CA ALA A 151 -3.12 -18.39 -2.19
C ALA A 151 -3.32 -19.72 -2.95
N ALA A 152 -2.55 -19.94 -4.02
CA ALA A 152 -2.64 -21.16 -4.83
C ALA A 152 -2.25 -22.44 -4.05
N SER A 153 -1.31 -22.32 -3.10
CA SER A 153 -0.80 -23.47 -2.36
C SER A 153 -1.41 -23.67 -0.97
N GLY A 154 -2.18 -22.70 -0.47
CA GLY A 154 -2.72 -22.67 0.90
C GLY A 154 -1.64 -22.61 1.99
N ARG A 155 -0.41 -22.19 1.65
CA ARG A 155 0.75 -22.25 2.55
C ARG A 155 1.41 -20.87 2.70
N ARG A 156 2.10 -20.68 3.82
CA ARG A 156 3.01 -19.55 4.00
C ARG A 156 4.19 -19.67 3.04
N VAL A 157 4.47 -18.60 2.31
CA VAL A 157 5.60 -18.51 1.36
C VAL A 157 6.69 -17.63 1.98
N SER A 158 7.94 -18.07 1.91
CA SER A 158 9.11 -17.33 2.37
C SER A 158 9.58 -16.34 1.30
N LEU A 159 10.12 -15.21 1.74
CA LEU A 159 10.69 -14.17 0.88
C LEU A 159 12.16 -13.89 1.27
N PRO A 160 13.02 -13.49 0.31
CA PRO A 160 12.74 -13.29 -1.12
C PRO A 160 12.48 -14.60 -1.89
N LEU A 161 11.85 -14.51 -3.07
CA LEU A 161 11.57 -15.65 -3.95
C LEU A 161 12.82 -16.03 -4.77
N GLY A 162 13.84 -16.58 -4.13
CA GLY A 162 15.03 -17.14 -4.80
C GLY A 162 16.00 -16.15 -5.46
#